data_AF-A0A328S664-F1
#
_entry.id   AF-A0A328S664-F1
#
_cell.length_a   1.000
_cell.length_b   1.000
_cell.length_c   1.000
_cell.angle_alpha   90.00
_cell.angle_beta   90.00
_cell.angle_gamma   90.00
#
_symmetry.space_group_name_H-M   'P 1'
#
loop_
_entity.id
_entity.type
_entity.pdbx_description
1 polymer ?
#
loop_
_entity_poly.entity_id
_entity_poly.type
_entity_poly.pdbx_seq_one_letter_code
_entity_poly.pdbx_strand_id
1 'polypeptide(L)'
;GVIPEEYDEYDSLGTITKIFDTDDKIRVQDVMIIFSGTQDRDKLIKEAILNYGAVTASINGCLDAEYWNPETNSIYYPDSREIDHILAVVGWDDNYSRENFLVTPPGDGAWILKNSYGPNKYEKGYLYMSYYDKSFMESEDDDEYPEFATVYVFNNTIKYKTNYQTDINGLLSFDSNYTYYSNMYTAYYNESLAAVGTYFNESGVDYEFNIYVNGKHVLSQNGTSNYAGYKTIILDRHIPVMEGDTFKVVFKNNNVPYLDCSRQHYLKNISFISADGENWEDMSEDNQTVCLKVYTVETTDDNDTNDTNDTPTPRHNPVRPKEKNMQTYKTTHSDMAKIKTYTIRLVNDNTIVYTGNALTLEALNRIFDLNFTRGHLLVYLDGVLLFNDTTTDDVTMVILELLDKYSGEHEIKVVFTDNENHTDIYKQNILIG
;
A
#
# COMPACT_ATOMS: atom_id res chain seq x y z
N GLY A 1 3.31 4.53 -8.51
CA GLY A 1 2.51 4.20 -7.32
C GLY A 1 1.14 4.81 -7.49
N VAL A 2 0.31 4.77 -6.46
CA VAL A 2 -0.96 5.53 -6.47
C VAL A 2 -0.61 6.98 -6.14
N ILE A 3 -1.16 7.95 -6.87
CA ILE A 3 -0.96 9.38 -6.62
C ILE A 3 -2.31 10.04 -6.28
N PRO A 4 -2.32 11.12 -5.49
CA PRO A 4 -3.54 11.89 -5.28
C PRO A 4 -4.11 12.43 -6.60
N GLU A 5 -5.44 12.47 -6.69
CA GLU A 5 -6.21 12.88 -7.89
C GLU A 5 -5.82 14.29 -8.36
N GLU A 6 -5.48 15.21 -7.45
CA GLU A 6 -5.09 16.58 -7.79
C GLU A 6 -3.81 16.67 -8.63
N TYR A 7 -3.01 15.60 -8.70
CA TYR A 7 -1.82 15.53 -9.55
C TYR A 7 -2.13 15.00 -10.95
N ASP A 8 -3.18 14.20 -11.10
CA ASP A 8 -3.58 13.58 -12.37
C ASP A 8 -5.10 13.30 -12.36
N GLU A 9 -5.88 14.34 -12.66
CA GLU A 9 -7.34 14.28 -12.65
C GLU A 9 -7.86 13.32 -13.72
N TYR A 10 -8.92 12.57 -13.38
CA TYR A 10 -9.58 11.63 -14.28
C TYR A 10 -10.10 12.34 -15.54
N ASP A 11 -9.51 11.98 -16.68
CA ASP A 11 -9.95 12.46 -17.99
C ASP A 11 -10.96 11.51 -18.63
N SER A 12 -12.23 11.93 -18.66
CA SER A 12 -13.31 11.21 -19.33
C SER A 12 -13.12 11.01 -20.85
N LEU A 13 -12.21 11.75 -21.49
CA LEU A 13 -11.89 11.60 -22.92
C LEU A 13 -10.85 10.50 -23.18
N GLY A 14 -10.26 9.93 -22.12
CA GLY A 14 -9.31 8.82 -22.21
C GLY A 14 -7.98 9.24 -22.87
N THR A 15 -7.54 10.48 -22.66
CA THR A 15 -6.23 10.90 -23.18
C THR A 15 -5.08 10.25 -22.42
N ILE A 16 -3.92 10.14 -23.08
CA ILE A 16 -2.70 9.64 -22.44
C ILE A 16 -2.17 10.77 -21.54
N THR A 17 -2.19 10.52 -20.23
CA THR A 17 -1.61 11.46 -19.26
C THR A 17 -0.09 11.56 -19.40
N LYS A 18 0.48 12.66 -18.88
CA LYS A 18 1.93 12.80 -18.75
C LYS A 18 2.40 11.92 -17.59
N ILE A 19 3.66 11.48 -17.66
CA ILE A 19 4.26 10.75 -16.54
C ILE A 19 4.50 11.74 -15.39
N PHE A 20 3.84 11.53 -14.27
CA PHE A 20 4.03 12.27 -13.03
C PHE A 20 4.71 11.38 -11.98
N ASP A 21 5.62 11.97 -11.21
CA ASP A 21 6.16 11.37 -10.00
C ASP A 21 6.11 12.41 -8.88
N THR A 22 5.57 12.02 -7.73
CA THR A 22 5.38 12.88 -6.55
C THR A 22 5.86 12.15 -5.31
N ASP A 23 6.24 12.91 -4.28
CA ASP A 23 6.56 12.39 -2.96
C ASP A 23 5.31 11.95 -2.19
N ASP A 24 4.13 12.45 -2.59
CA ASP A 24 2.83 12.08 -2.01
C ASP A 24 2.31 10.72 -2.52
N LYS A 25 3.09 10.02 -3.35
CA LYS A 25 2.68 8.74 -3.89
C LYS A 25 2.60 7.68 -2.79
N ILE A 26 1.52 6.93 -2.79
CA ILE A 26 1.37 5.74 -1.95
C ILE A 26 2.03 4.56 -2.66
N ARG A 27 2.91 3.87 -1.94
CA ARG A 27 3.54 2.62 -2.36
C ARG A 27 2.97 1.48 -1.54
N VAL A 28 2.19 0.63 -2.19
CA VAL A 28 1.72 -0.62 -1.60
C VAL A 28 2.91 -1.57 -1.48
N GLN A 29 3.20 -2.02 -0.27
CA GLN A 29 4.31 -2.93 0.02
C GLN A 29 3.85 -4.38 0.23
N ASP A 30 2.61 -4.57 0.68
CA ASP A 30 2.06 -5.85 1.03
C ASP A 30 0.64 -5.99 0.49
N VAL A 31 0.32 -7.14 -0.07
CA VAL A 31 -0.97 -7.45 -0.68
C VAL A 31 -1.39 -8.84 -0.24
N MET A 32 -2.53 -8.96 0.44
CA MET A 32 -3.15 -10.25 0.72
C MET A 32 -4.12 -10.60 -0.41
N ILE A 33 -4.11 -11.88 -0.80
CA ILE A 33 -4.99 -12.49 -1.79
C ILE A 33 -5.88 -13.50 -1.05
N ILE A 34 -7.20 -13.43 -1.29
CA ILE A 34 -8.17 -14.42 -0.81
C ILE A 34 -8.77 -15.10 -2.04
N PHE A 35 -8.42 -16.37 -2.28
CA PHE A 35 -8.95 -17.12 -3.42
C PHE A 35 -10.40 -17.53 -3.22
N SER A 36 -11.17 -17.58 -4.31
CA SER A 36 -12.60 -17.96 -4.35
C SER A 36 -12.88 -19.28 -3.63
N GLY A 37 -12.05 -20.30 -3.88
CA GLY A 37 -12.17 -21.66 -3.30
C GLY A 37 -11.77 -21.80 -1.83
N THR A 38 -11.44 -20.71 -1.13
CA THR A 38 -11.02 -20.78 0.28
C THR A 38 -12.19 -21.17 1.20
N GLN A 39 -12.04 -22.21 2.02
CA GLN A 39 -13.12 -22.77 2.86
C GLN A 39 -13.82 -21.72 3.77
N ASP A 40 -13.06 -20.75 4.29
CA ASP A 40 -13.56 -19.67 5.16
C ASP A 40 -13.51 -18.28 4.46
N ARG A 41 -13.66 -18.24 3.13
CA ARG A 41 -13.54 -17.02 2.30
C ARG A 41 -14.26 -15.81 2.92
N ASP A 42 -15.56 -15.93 3.19
CA ASP A 42 -16.38 -14.80 3.66
C ASP A 42 -15.91 -14.29 5.02
N LYS A 43 -15.47 -15.19 5.92
CA LYS A 43 -14.91 -14.80 7.21
C LYS A 43 -13.59 -14.03 7.02
N LEU A 44 -12.71 -14.49 6.13
CA LEU A 44 -11.46 -13.80 5.81
C LEU A 44 -11.71 -12.42 5.20
N ILE A 45 -12.73 -12.28 4.35
CA ILE A 45 -13.14 -10.98 3.79
C ILE A 45 -13.61 -10.04 4.90
N LYS A 46 -14.46 -10.52 5.83
CA LYS A 46 -14.91 -9.71 6.99
C LYS A 46 -13.75 -9.28 7.88
N GLU A 47 -12.83 -10.20 8.20
CA GLU A 47 -11.63 -9.88 8.97
C GLU A 47 -10.72 -8.88 8.23
N ALA A 48 -10.58 -9.02 6.92
CA ALA A 48 -9.83 -8.08 6.09
C ALA A 48 -10.44 -6.68 6.09
N ILE A 49 -11.77 -6.57 6.00
CA ILE A 49 -12.48 -5.29 6.08
C ILE A 49 -12.24 -4.65 7.45
N LEU A 50 -12.32 -5.42 8.55
CA LEU A 50 -12.07 -4.89 9.90
C LEU A 50 -10.64 -4.37 10.07
N ASN A 51 -9.66 -5.07 9.52
CA ASN A 51 -8.25 -4.75 9.73
C ASN A 51 -7.72 -3.71 8.72
N TYR A 52 -8.24 -3.70 7.49
CA TYR A 52 -7.67 -2.96 6.36
C TYR A 52 -8.68 -2.07 5.63
N GLY A 53 -9.94 -2.06 6.08
CA GLY A 53 -10.98 -1.13 5.65
C GLY A 53 -11.73 -1.52 4.37
N ALA A 54 -11.10 -2.25 3.45
CA ALA A 54 -11.75 -2.69 2.21
C ALA A 54 -11.09 -3.92 1.58
N VAL A 55 -11.87 -4.61 0.75
CA VAL A 55 -11.45 -5.74 -0.07
C VAL A 55 -11.88 -5.48 -1.50
N THR A 56 -10.97 -5.58 -2.46
CA THR A 56 -11.30 -5.48 -3.89
C THR A 56 -11.78 -6.84 -4.39
N ALA A 57 -12.96 -6.92 -4.98
CA ALA A 57 -13.54 -8.15 -5.50
C ALA A 57 -14.26 -7.92 -6.84
N SER A 58 -14.31 -8.99 -7.64
CA SER A 58 -15.01 -9.07 -8.91
C SER A 58 -16.48 -9.46 -8.70
N ILE A 59 -17.36 -8.86 -9.49
CA ILE A 59 -18.81 -9.13 -9.51
C ILE A 59 -19.40 -8.94 -10.92
N ASN A 60 -20.66 -9.31 -11.07
CA ASN A 60 -21.53 -8.76 -12.11
C ASN A 60 -21.97 -7.34 -11.72
N GLY A 61 -21.41 -6.33 -12.39
CA GLY A 61 -21.76 -4.93 -12.22
C GLY A 61 -22.86 -4.45 -13.14
N CYS A 62 -23.45 -5.32 -13.96
CA CYS A 62 -24.68 -5.01 -14.67
C CYS A 62 -25.76 -4.68 -13.64
N LEU A 63 -26.61 -3.70 -13.96
CA LEU A 63 -27.73 -3.28 -13.10
C LEU A 63 -29.03 -3.57 -13.84
N ASP A 64 -29.22 -4.83 -14.20
CA ASP A 64 -30.42 -5.22 -14.89
C ASP A 64 -31.63 -4.99 -13.99
N ALA A 65 -32.65 -4.35 -14.55
CA ALA A 65 -33.85 -3.92 -13.81
C ALA A 65 -34.63 -5.09 -13.18
N GLU A 66 -34.30 -6.34 -13.56
CA GLU A 66 -34.85 -7.56 -12.98
C GLU A 66 -34.20 -7.92 -11.64
N TYR A 67 -32.94 -7.58 -11.41
CA TYR A 67 -32.14 -8.06 -10.27
C TYR A 67 -31.74 -6.96 -9.28
N TRP A 68 -31.78 -5.70 -9.70
CA TRP A 68 -31.47 -4.56 -8.84
C TRP A 68 -32.73 -3.87 -8.31
N ASN A 69 -32.87 -3.81 -6.99
CA ASN A 69 -33.91 -3.03 -6.32
C ASN A 69 -33.44 -1.57 -6.12
N PRO A 70 -34.03 -0.58 -6.80
CA PRO A 70 -33.64 0.83 -6.63
C PRO A 70 -34.11 1.45 -5.30
N GLU A 71 -35.12 0.90 -4.63
CA GLU A 71 -35.67 1.47 -3.38
C GLU A 71 -34.76 1.23 -2.18
N THR A 72 -34.18 0.04 -2.12
CA THR A 72 -33.26 -0.42 -1.08
C THR A 72 -31.81 -0.45 -1.58
N ASN A 73 -31.62 -0.17 -2.86
CA ASN A 73 -30.33 -0.12 -3.52
C ASN A 73 -29.53 -1.43 -3.36
N SER A 74 -30.24 -2.55 -3.58
CA SER A 74 -29.71 -3.88 -3.36
C SER A 74 -29.81 -4.79 -4.58
N ILE A 75 -28.82 -5.63 -4.80
CA ILE A 75 -28.68 -6.48 -5.98
C ILE A 75 -28.48 -7.95 -5.60
N TYR A 76 -29.08 -8.83 -6.40
CA TYR A 76 -28.87 -10.27 -6.27
C TYR A 76 -29.05 -10.98 -7.60
N TYR A 77 -27.96 -11.57 -8.11
CA TYR A 77 -27.94 -12.45 -9.27
C TYR A 77 -27.90 -13.93 -8.83
N PRO A 78 -29.04 -14.65 -8.89
CA PRO A 78 -29.12 -16.04 -8.44
C PRO A 78 -28.51 -17.04 -9.43
N ASP A 79 -28.35 -16.68 -10.71
CA ASP A 79 -28.15 -17.64 -11.80
C ASP A 79 -26.95 -17.34 -12.71
N SER A 80 -26.35 -16.14 -12.62
CA SER A 80 -25.22 -15.75 -13.46
C SER A 80 -23.91 -15.72 -12.68
N ARG A 81 -22.85 -16.23 -13.31
CA ARG A 81 -21.45 -16.08 -12.91
C ARG A 81 -20.68 -15.14 -13.83
N GLU A 82 -21.38 -14.43 -14.71
CA GLU A 82 -20.73 -13.46 -15.59
C GLU A 82 -20.18 -12.31 -14.73
N ILE A 83 -18.88 -12.06 -14.86
CA ILE A 83 -18.19 -10.96 -14.20
C ILE A 83 -17.83 -9.93 -15.25
N ASP A 84 -18.21 -8.67 -15.01
CA ASP A 84 -17.86 -7.53 -15.87
C ASP A 84 -17.37 -6.32 -15.08
N HIS A 85 -17.27 -6.43 -13.74
CA HIS A 85 -16.97 -5.29 -12.87
C HIS A 85 -16.13 -5.65 -11.66
N ILE A 86 -15.38 -4.67 -11.15
CA ILE A 86 -14.54 -4.79 -9.95
C ILE A 86 -14.82 -3.59 -9.05
N LEU A 87 -15.00 -3.85 -7.75
CA LEU A 87 -15.31 -2.81 -6.78
C LEU A 87 -14.74 -3.12 -5.38
N ALA A 88 -14.91 -2.16 -4.48
CA ALA A 88 -14.50 -2.31 -3.09
C ALA A 88 -15.66 -2.81 -2.22
N VAL A 89 -15.50 -3.98 -1.61
CA VAL A 89 -16.30 -4.43 -0.47
C VAL A 89 -15.80 -3.69 0.77
N VAL A 90 -16.67 -2.89 1.38
CA VAL A 90 -16.31 -1.98 2.49
C VAL A 90 -17.02 -2.34 3.80
N GLY A 91 -17.90 -3.34 3.78
CA GLY A 91 -18.68 -3.73 4.94
C GLY A 91 -19.60 -4.89 4.63
N TRP A 92 -20.38 -5.26 5.64
CA TRP A 92 -21.39 -6.30 5.54
C TRP A 92 -22.46 -6.09 6.61
N ASP A 93 -23.64 -6.67 6.40
CA ASP A 93 -24.69 -6.78 7.40
C ASP A 93 -25.32 -8.17 7.33
N ASP A 94 -25.07 -8.99 8.36
CA ASP A 94 -25.59 -10.36 8.48
C ASP A 94 -27.12 -10.41 8.64
N ASN A 95 -27.75 -9.31 9.04
CA ASN A 95 -29.20 -9.22 9.25
C ASN A 95 -29.90 -8.41 8.14
N TYR A 96 -29.21 -8.10 7.05
CA TYR A 96 -29.82 -7.40 5.93
C TYR A 96 -30.94 -8.26 5.34
N SER A 97 -32.18 -7.81 5.49
CA SER A 97 -33.37 -8.58 5.13
C SER A 97 -33.33 -9.00 3.67
N ARG A 98 -33.53 -10.30 3.42
CA ARG A 98 -33.67 -10.87 2.07
C ARG A 98 -34.85 -10.28 1.29
N GLU A 99 -35.82 -9.68 1.98
CA GLU A 99 -36.99 -9.04 1.37
C GLU A 99 -36.66 -7.65 0.79
N ASN A 100 -35.44 -7.15 1.00
CA ASN A 100 -34.97 -5.92 0.38
C ASN A 100 -34.60 -6.12 -1.09
N PHE A 101 -34.39 -7.35 -1.57
CA PHE A 101 -34.02 -7.64 -2.96
C PHE A 101 -35.26 -7.90 -3.83
N LEU A 102 -35.17 -7.64 -5.15
CA LEU A 102 -36.28 -7.93 -6.08
C LEU A 102 -36.50 -9.44 -6.25
N VAL A 103 -35.40 -10.17 -6.43
CA VAL A 103 -35.36 -11.62 -6.35
C VAL A 103 -35.00 -11.97 -4.92
N THR A 104 -35.82 -12.74 -4.21
CA THR A 104 -35.57 -13.07 -2.80
C THR A 104 -34.44 -14.10 -2.66
N PRO A 105 -33.32 -13.76 -1.97
CA PRO A 105 -32.26 -14.73 -1.68
C PRO A 105 -32.70 -15.84 -0.71
N PRO A 106 -31.95 -16.95 -0.64
CA PRO A 106 -32.21 -18.05 0.30
C PRO A 106 -32.25 -17.62 1.78
N GLY A 107 -31.49 -16.59 2.16
CA GLY A 107 -31.39 -16.09 3.52
C GLY A 107 -31.05 -14.61 3.59
N ASP A 108 -31.08 -14.06 4.80
CA ASP A 108 -30.63 -12.69 5.07
C ASP A 108 -29.10 -12.59 4.95
N GLY A 109 -28.62 -11.38 4.76
CA GLY A 109 -27.19 -11.08 4.71
C GLY A 109 -26.76 -10.40 3.41
N ALA A 110 -25.98 -9.33 3.54
CA ALA A 110 -25.45 -8.60 2.40
C ALA A 110 -24.03 -8.08 2.62
N TRP A 111 -23.26 -8.03 1.53
CA TRP A 111 -22.06 -7.23 1.39
C TRP A 111 -22.43 -5.77 1.08
N ILE A 112 -21.66 -4.83 1.61
CA ILE A 112 -21.78 -3.40 1.30
C ILE A 112 -20.62 -3.04 0.37
N LEU A 113 -20.97 -2.59 -0.83
CA LEU A 113 -20.03 -2.35 -1.91
C LEU A 113 -19.95 -0.85 -2.20
N LYS A 114 -18.76 -0.34 -2.50
CA LYS A 114 -18.55 1.03 -2.99
C LYS A 114 -18.20 0.97 -4.48
N ASN A 115 -19.08 1.54 -5.30
CA ASN A 115 -18.98 1.54 -6.76
C ASN A 115 -18.25 2.79 -7.28
N SER A 116 -17.87 2.77 -8.55
CA SER A 116 -17.12 3.81 -9.27
C SER A 116 -17.98 4.68 -10.20
N TYR A 117 -19.31 4.53 -10.19
CA TYR A 117 -20.24 5.33 -11.02
C TYR A 117 -20.57 6.74 -10.47
N GLY A 118 -19.82 7.18 -9.46
CA GLY A 118 -19.92 8.50 -8.87
C GLY A 118 -20.99 8.64 -7.77
N PRO A 119 -20.96 9.75 -7.01
CA PRO A 119 -21.75 9.92 -5.79
C PRO A 119 -23.24 10.22 -6.06
N ASN A 120 -23.57 10.63 -7.28
CA ASN A 120 -24.95 10.92 -7.68
C ASN A 120 -25.72 9.67 -8.10
N LYS A 121 -25.02 8.53 -8.16
CA LYS A 121 -25.61 7.21 -8.33
C LYS A 121 -25.71 6.57 -6.95
N TYR A 122 -26.81 5.86 -6.73
CA TYR A 122 -27.05 5.11 -5.51
C TYR A 122 -27.11 5.96 -4.23
N GLU A 123 -27.09 5.31 -3.07
CA GLU A 123 -26.91 5.97 -1.77
C GLU A 123 -25.47 6.49 -1.61
N LYS A 124 -25.08 7.50 -2.39
CA LYS A 124 -23.72 8.07 -2.43
C LYS A 124 -22.65 7.11 -2.94
N GLY A 125 -23.00 6.28 -3.93
CA GLY A 125 -22.07 5.34 -4.57
C GLY A 125 -21.99 3.96 -3.91
N TYR A 126 -22.72 3.70 -2.83
CA TYR A 126 -22.75 2.39 -2.18
C TYR A 126 -23.89 1.53 -2.71
N LEU A 127 -23.82 0.20 -2.61
CA LEU A 127 -24.94 -0.72 -2.83
C LEU A 127 -24.83 -1.95 -1.92
N TYR A 128 -25.94 -2.65 -1.73
CA TYR A 128 -25.99 -3.91 -0.99
C TYR A 128 -26.04 -5.08 -1.97
N MET A 129 -25.23 -6.11 -1.77
CA MET A 129 -25.26 -7.32 -2.58
C MET A 129 -25.49 -8.52 -1.68
N SER A 130 -26.44 -9.37 -2.03
CA SER A 130 -26.72 -10.61 -1.30
C SER A 130 -25.45 -11.47 -1.16
N TYR A 131 -25.25 -12.11 0.00
CA TYR A 131 -24.17 -13.11 0.16
C TYR A 131 -24.27 -14.29 -0.80
N TYR A 132 -25.47 -14.50 -1.36
CA TYR A 132 -25.77 -15.62 -2.23
C TYR A 132 -25.56 -15.30 -3.71
N ASP A 133 -25.12 -14.08 -4.04
CA ASP A 133 -24.86 -13.66 -5.41
C ASP A 133 -23.81 -14.57 -6.06
N LYS A 134 -24.18 -15.21 -7.18
CA LYS A 134 -23.31 -16.20 -7.83
C LYS A 134 -22.14 -15.59 -8.58
N SER A 135 -22.13 -14.28 -8.83
CA SER A 135 -21.03 -13.62 -9.52
C SER A 135 -19.92 -13.16 -8.57
N PHE A 136 -20.18 -13.19 -7.25
CA PHE A 136 -19.22 -12.69 -6.27
C PHE A 136 -18.00 -13.61 -6.17
N MET A 137 -16.89 -13.17 -6.77
CA MET A 137 -15.64 -13.93 -6.85
C MET A 137 -15.83 -15.34 -7.40
N GLU A 138 -16.73 -15.50 -8.37
CA GLU A 138 -17.00 -16.77 -9.04
C GLU A 138 -17.26 -16.50 -10.52
N SER A 139 -16.43 -17.06 -11.41
CA SER A 139 -16.57 -16.95 -12.87
C SER A 139 -16.93 -18.30 -13.50
N GLU A 140 -17.29 -18.30 -14.79
CA GLU A 140 -17.49 -19.56 -15.54
C GLU A 140 -16.17 -20.33 -15.77
N ASP A 141 -15.04 -19.61 -15.76
CA ASP A 141 -13.70 -20.13 -16.03
C ASP A 141 -12.88 -20.38 -14.73
N ASP A 142 -13.54 -20.37 -13.56
CA ASP A 142 -12.90 -20.45 -12.23
C ASP A 142 -12.07 -21.74 -12.04
N ASP A 143 -12.41 -22.82 -12.77
CA ASP A 143 -11.64 -24.07 -12.80
C ASP A 143 -10.26 -23.93 -13.47
N GLU A 144 -10.08 -22.95 -14.37
CA GLU A 144 -8.80 -22.67 -15.06
C GLU A 144 -8.07 -21.46 -14.44
N TYR A 145 -8.80 -20.41 -14.07
CA TYR A 145 -8.27 -19.19 -13.45
C TYR A 145 -9.10 -18.82 -12.22
N PRO A 146 -8.70 -19.25 -11.01
CA PRO A 146 -9.49 -18.99 -9.81
C PRO A 146 -9.57 -17.49 -9.56
N GLU A 147 -10.78 -16.99 -9.38
CA GLU A 147 -11.07 -15.64 -8.95
C GLU A 147 -10.49 -15.39 -7.55
N PHE A 148 -10.17 -14.13 -7.28
CA PHE A 148 -9.61 -13.76 -6.00
C PHE A 148 -9.96 -12.34 -5.61
N ALA A 149 -9.99 -12.12 -4.30
CA ALA A 149 -10.07 -10.81 -3.72
C ALA A 149 -8.68 -10.31 -3.35
N THR A 150 -8.50 -9.00 -3.48
CA THR A 150 -7.23 -8.33 -3.18
C THR A 150 -7.41 -7.39 -1.98
N VAL A 151 -6.47 -7.43 -1.05
CA VAL A 151 -6.47 -6.61 0.16
C VAL A 151 -5.12 -5.94 0.31
N TYR A 152 -5.12 -4.61 0.44
CA TYR A 152 -3.90 -3.83 0.63
C TYR A 152 -3.55 -3.75 2.11
N VAL A 153 -2.35 -4.22 2.46
CA VAL A 153 -1.87 -4.28 3.84
C VAL A 153 -0.88 -3.12 4.07
N PHE A 154 -1.15 -2.28 5.07
CA PHE A 154 -0.38 -1.06 5.33
C PHE A 154 0.49 -1.14 6.60
N ASN A 155 0.83 -2.35 7.04
CA ASN A 155 1.66 -2.55 8.24
C ASN A 155 3.13 -2.16 8.02
N ASN A 156 3.62 -2.24 6.78
CA ASN A 156 4.98 -1.88 6.43
C ASN A 156 5.07 -0.38 6.07
N THR A 157 5.65 0.40 6.97
CA THR A 157 5.75 1.87 6.84
C THR A 157 7.12 2.33 6.31
N ILE A 158 8.02 1.40 5.96
CA ILE A 158 9.37 1.73 5.49
C ILE A 158 9.29 2.43 4.13
N LYS A 159 9.92 3.60 4.04
CA LYS A 159 10.05 4.38 2.81
C LYS A 159 11.22 3.85 1.97
N TYR A 160 11.00 2.76 1.25
CA TYR A 160 12.01 2.25 0.31
C TYR A 160 12.31 3.24 -0.81
N LYS A 161 13.57 3.28 -1.25
CA LYS A 161 14.06 4.20 -2.28
C LYS A 161 14.07 3.57 -3.66
N THR A 162 14.78 2.44 -3.80
CA THR A 162 14.90 1.70 -5.07
C THR A 162 14.23 0.34 -4.97
N ASN A 163 13.53 -0.07 -6.04
CA ASN A 163 12.98 -1.40 -6.22
C ASN A 163 13.68 -2.06 -7.41
N TYR A 164 14.46 -3.11 -7.14
CA TYR A 164 15.07 -3.95 -8.15
C TYR A 164 14.13 -5.11 -8.46
N GLN A 165 13.58 -5.12 -9.67
CA GLN A 165 12.57 -6.08 -10.11
C GLN A 165 12.73 -6.45 -11.58
N THR A 166 12.27 -7.63 -11.93
CA THR A 166 12.20 -8.14 -13.31
C THR A 166 10.75 -8.42 -13.74
N ASP A 167 9.82 -8.41 -12.80
CA ASP A 167 8.42 -8.85 -12.90
C ASP A 167 7.46 -7.65 -12.81
N ILE A 168 7.54 -6.71 -13.77
CA ILE A 168 6.75 -5.44 -13.70
C ILE A 168 5.23 -5.71 -13.64
N ASN A 169 4.74 -6.79 -14.24
CA ASN A 169 3.31 -7.15 -14.24
C ASN A 169 2.88 -7.97 -13.02
N GLY A 170 3.81 -8.33 -12.12
CA GLY A 170 3.52 -9.13 -10.94
C GLY A 170 3.30 -10.61 -11.24
N LEU A 171 2.67 -11.31 -10.29
CA LEU A 171 2.40 -12.73 -10.33
C LEU A 171 1.49 -13.12 -11.51
N LEU A 172 1.90 -14.14 -12.28
CA LEU A 172 0.99 -14.88 -13.16
C LEU A 172 0.47 -16.14 -12.47
N SER A 173 1.39 -16.98 -11.98
CA SER A 173 1.06 -18.26 -11.34
C SER A 173 2.22 -18.75 -10.46
N PHE A 174 2.01 -19.91 -9.83
CA PHE A 174 2.99 -20.63 -9.03
C PHE A 174 3.36 -21.94 -9.72
N ASP A 175 4.66 -22.24 -9.81
CA ASP A 175 5.15 -23.54 -10.23
C ASP A 175 5.47 -24.40 -9.00
N SER A 176 4.76 -25.52 -8.86
CA SER A 176 4.90 -26.47 -7.76
C SER A 176 5.99 -27.52 -7.96
N ASN A 177 6.61 -27.59 -9.14
CA ASN A 177 7.72 -28.53 -9.41
C ASN A 177 9.05 -28.03 -8.84
N TYR A 178 9.14 -26.75 -8.51
CA TYR A 178 10.34 -26.09 -8.02
C TYR A 178 10.08 -25.46 -6.66
N THR A 179 11.13 -25.39 -5.83
CA THR A 179 11.06 -24.78 -4.49
C THR A 179 12.10 -23.68 -4.30
N TYR A 180 13.13 -23.64 -5.14
CA TYR A 180 14.16 -22.62 -5.11
C TYR A 180 14.05 -21.71 -6.33
N TYR A 181 14.29 -20.43 -6.10
CA TYR A 181 14.35 -19.42 -7.15
C TYR A 181 15.31 -18.32 -6.80
N SER A 182 15.82 -17.63 -7.81
CA SER A 182 16.84 -16.62 -7.64
C SER A 182 16.74 -15.54 -8.69
N ASN A 183 17.03 -14.31 -8.28
CA ASN A 183 17.29 -13.20 -9.18
C ASN A 183 18.66 -12.56 -8.85
N MET A 184 19.36 -12.13 -9.90
CA MET A 184 20.60 -11.37 -9.82
C MET A 184 20.39 -9.94 -10.31
N TYR A 185 20.94 -8.99 -9.57
CA TYR A 185 20.82 -7.56 -9.85
C TYR A 185 22.17 -6.87 -9.79
N THR A 186 22.22 -5.65 -10.33
CA THR A 186 23.35 -4.73 -10.20
C THR A 186 22.88 -3.45 -9.54
N ALA A 187 23.55 -3.03 -8.48
CA ALA A 187 23.27 -1.79 -7.79
C ALA A 187 23.61 -0.59 -8.68
N TYR A 188 22.63 0.28 -8.94
CA TYR A 188 22.82 1.55 -9.63
C TYR A 188 23.15 2.73 -8.70
N TYR A 189 23.03 2.54 -7.39
CA TYR A 189 23.17 3.62 -6.41
C TYR A 189 23.91 3.10 -5.17
N ASN A 190 24.54 4.02 -4.43
CA ASN A 190 25.12 3.74 -3.11
C ASN A 190 23.99 3.77 -2.07
N GLU A 191 23.45 2.60 -1.75
CA GLU A 191 22.27 2.42 -0.92
C GLU A 191 22.42 1.17 -0.06
N SER A 192 21.45 0.89 0.80
CA SER A 192 21.44 -0.33 1.60
C SER A 192 20.25 -1.20 1.24
N LEU A 193 20.48 -2.49 0.94
CA LEU A 193 19.41 -3.48 0.80
C LEU A 193 18.66 -3.57 2.13
N ALA A 194 17.33 -3.54 2.10
CA ALA A 194 16.49 -3.39 3.27
C ALA A 194 15.30 -4.36 3.31
N ALA A 195 14.84 -4.85 2.16
CA ALA A 195 13.81 -5.89 2.11
C ALA A 195 13.90 -6.76 0.85
N VAL A 196 13.30 -7.94 0.92
CA VAL A 196 13.05 -8.84 -0.22
C VAL A 196 11.55 -9.02 -0.37
N GLY A 197 11.03 -8.85 -1.58
CA GLY A 197 9.61 -9.01 -1.85
C GLY A 197 9.30 -10.17 -2.77
N THR A 198 8.30 -10.98 -2.42
CA THR A 198 7.85 -12.13 -3.23
C THR A 198 6.41 -12.52 -2.92
N TYR A 199 5.89 -13.56 -3.58
CA TYR A 199 4.53 -14.05 -3.41
C TYR A 199 4.46 -15.39 -2.69
N PHE A 200 3.36 -15.58 -1.95
CA PHE A 200 3.00 -16.82 -1.28
C PHE A 200 1.64 -17.29 -1.78
N ASN A 201 1.50 -18.58 -2.06
CA ASN A 201 0.24 -19.16 -2.55
C ASN A 201 -0.78 -19.39 -1.43
N GLU A 202 -0.34 -19.48 -0.17
CA GLU A 202 -1.21 -19.76 0.98
C GLU A 202 -0.65 -19.14 2.28
N SER A 203 -1.45 -19.20 3.35
CA SER A 203 -1.03 -18.83 4.71
C SER A 203 -0.29 -19.98 5.39
N GLY A 204 0.66 -19.67 6.28
CA GLY A 204 1.43 -20.67 7.03
C GLY A 204 2.64 -21.23 6.27
N VAL A 205 3.04 -20.62 5.16
CA VAL A 205 4.18 -21.07 4.36
C VAL A 205 5.50 -20.62 4.98
N ASP A 206 6.33 -21.58 5.38
CA ASP A 206 7.70 -21.32 5.80
C ASP A 206 8.59 -21.01 4.59
N TYR A 207 9.47 -20.03 4.76
CA TYR A 207 10.45 -19.63 3.75
C TYR A 207 11.82 -19.43 4.34
N GLU A 208 12.84 -19.53 3.50
CA GLU A 208 14.21 -19.11 3.81
C GLU A 208 14.85 -18.47 2.58
N PHE A 209 15.75 -17.53 2.78
CA PHE A 209 16.51 -16.93 1.70
C PHE A 209 17.91 -16.53 2.13
N ASN A 210 18.79 -16.46 1.13
CA ASN A 210 20.17 -16.05 1.28
C ASN A 210 20.47 -14.88 0.33
N ILE A 211 21.20 -13.89 0.82
CA ILE A 211 21.68 -12.76 0.02
C ILE A 211 23.19 -12.89 -0.16
N TYR A 212 23.63 -12.68 -1.39
CA TYR A 212 25.04 -12.62 -1.78
C TYR A 212 25.32 -11.27 -2.41
N VAL A 213 26.42 -10.61 -2.04
CA VAL A 213 26.92 -9.38 -2.67
C VAL A 213 28.31 -9.67 -3.23
N ASN A 214 28.51 -9.39 -4.52
CA ASN A 214 29.74 -9.70 -5.26
C ASN A 214 30.20 -11.16 -5.08
N GLY A 215 29.24 -12.08 -5.10
CA GLY A 215 29.47 -13.52 -4.90
C GLY A 215 29.75 -13.94 -3.46
N LYS A 216 29.85 -13.02 -2.50
CA LYS A 216 30.04 -13.33 -1.08
C LYS A 216 28.70 -13.40 -0.37
N HIS A 217 28.47 -14.48 0.37
CA HIS A 217 27.32 -14.59 1.28
C HIS A 217 27.36 -13.49 2.36
N VAL A 218 26.24 -12.80 2.55
CA VAL A 218 26.12 -11.71 3.53
C VAL A 218 24.95 -11.88 4.49
N LEU A 219 23.86 -12.55 4.11
CA LEU A 219 22.69 -12.72 4.97
C LEU A 219 22.01 -14.06 4.70
N SER A 220 21.53 -14.69 5.75
CA SER A 220 20.53 -15.76 5.72
C SER A 220 19.37 -15.34 6.62
N GLN A 221 18.15 -15.49 6.15
CA GLN A 221 16.95 -15.16 6.92
C GLN A 221 15.82 -16.12 6.56
N ASN A 222 14.92 -16.37 7.51
CA ASN A 222 13.77 -17.24 7.34
C ASN A 222 12.56 -16.67 8.08
N GLY A 223 11.40 -17.26 7.85
CA GLY A 223 10.17 -16.92 8.54
C GLY A 223 8.98 -17.67 7.95
N THR A 224 7.79 -17.19 8.29
CA THR A 224 6.52 -17.76 7.82
C THR A 224 5.64 -16.65 7.26
N SER A 225 5.03 -16.86 6.09
CA SER A 225 3.98 -15.98 5.60
C SER A 225 2.65 -16.30 6.28
N ASN A 226 1.94 -15.29 6.74
CA ASN A 226 0.66 -15.41 7.45
C ASN A 226 -0.55 -15.18 6.55
N TYR A 227 -0.34 -15.02 5.24
CA TYR A 227 -1.38 -14.89 4.23
C TYR A 227 -0.83 -15.28 2.84
N ALA A 228 -1.74 -15.64 1.94
CA ALA A 228 -1.45 -15.72 0.51
C ALA A 228 -1.35 -14.30 -0.09
N GLY A 229 -0.48 -14.10 -1.07
CA GLY A 229 -0.30 -12.83 -1.76
C GLY A 229 1.13 -12.31 -1.71
N TYR A 230 1.31 -11.02 -2.00
CA TYR A 230 2.60 -10.36 -2.03
C TYR A 230 3.05 -9.92 -0.64
N LYS A 231 4.30 -10.19 -0.28
CA LYS A 231 4.89 -9.76 0.99
C LYS A 231 6.27 -9.15 0.79
N THR A 232 6.49 -8.01 1.43
CA THR A 232 7.80 -7.36 1.54
C THR A 232 8.43 -7.74 2.88
N ILE A 233 9.38 -8.67 2.83
CA ILE A 233 10.09 -9.21 3.99
C ILE A 233 11.26 -8.28 4.34
N ILE A 234 11.13 -7.58 5.47
CA ILE A 234 12.16 -6.67 6.00
C ILE A 234 13.39 -7.50 6.40
N LEU A 235 14.58 -7.05 6.01
CA LEU A 235 15.82 -7.71 6.38
C LEU A 235 16.16 -7.47 7.86
N ASP A 236 16.67 -8.50 8.54
CA ASP A 236 17.12 -8.41 9.94
C ASP A 236 18.21 -7.34 10.15
N ARG A 237 18.94 -7.02 9.08
CA ARG A 237 19.90 -5.93 9.02
C ARG A 237 20.03 -5.39 7.61
N HIS A 238 20.25 -4.08 7.49
CA HIS A 238 20.55 -3.45 6.22
C HIS A 238 21.93 -3.88 5.68
N ILE A 239 22.03 -4.01 4.36
CA ILE A 239 23.26 -4.46 3.69
C ILE A 239 23.73 -3.36 2.72
N PRO A 240 24.80 -2.62 3.04
CA PRO A 240 25.32 -1.60 2.15
C PRO A 240 25.81 -2.20 0.83
N VAL A 241 25.46 -1.54 -0.27
CA VAL A 241 25.96 -1.83 -1.61
C VAL A 241 26.40 -0.53 -2.28
N MET A 242 27.46 -0.62 -3.07
CA MET A 242 27.97 0.49 -3.88
C MET A 242 27.45 0.37 -5.31
N GLU A 243 27.37 1.49 -6.03
CA GLU A 243 27.12 1.49 -7.47
C GLU A 243 28.08 0.53 -8.18
N GLY A 244 27.53 -0.38 -8.99
CA GLY A 244 28.25 -1.44 -9.70
C GLY A 244 28.36 -2.77 -8.94
N ASP A 245 28.05 -2.82 -7.65
CA ASP A 245 28.00 -4.09 -6.91
C ASP A 245 26.90 -4.98 -7.49
N THR A 246 27.20 -6.27 -7.62
CA THR A 246 26.20 -7.27 -7.97
C THR A 246 25.64 -7.87 -6.70
N PHE A 247 24.35 -8.17 -6.69
CA PHE A 247 23.75 -8.91 -5.59
C PHE A 247 22.73 -9.93 -6.08
N LYS A 248 22.66 -11.04 -5.38
CA LYS A 248 21.81 -12.19 -5.72
C LYS A 248 21.01 -12.59 -4.48
N VAL A 249 19.72 -12.80 -4.67
CA VAL A 249 18.85 -13.38 -3.66
C VAL A 249 18.50 -14.79 -4.11
N VAL A 250 18.83 -15.77 -3.28
CA VAL A 250 18.42 -17.18 -3.45
C VAL A 250 17.33 -17.45 -2.44
N PHE A 251 16.11 -17.62 -2.91
CA PHE A 251 14.92 -17.81 -2.10
C PHE A 251 14.44 -19.26 -2.19
N LYS A 252 13.89 -19.76 -1.10
CA LYS A 252 13.23 -21.07 -1.02
C LYS A 252 11.84 -20.91 -0.44
N ASN A 253 10.87 -21.48 -1.13
CA ASN A 253 9.45 -21.45 -0.81
C ASN A 253 8.82 -22.82 -1.13
N ASN A 254 7.55 -23.04 -0.77
CA ASN A 254 6.82 -24.24 -1.17
C ASN A 254 6.56 -24.31 -2.70
N ASN A 255 6.39 -23.15 -3.35
CA ASN A 255 6.20 -23.01 -4.79
C ASN A 255 6.94 -21.77 -5.30
N VAL A 256 7.36 -21.78 -6.56
CA VAL A 256 8.01 -20.63 -7.20
C VAL A 256 6.95 -19.71 -7.82
N PRO A 257 6.83 -18.44 -7.38
CA PRO A 257 6.01 -17.48 -8.08
C PRO A 257 6.73 -16.96 -9.32
N TYR A 258 6.04 -16.90 -10.45
CA TYR A 258 6.63 -16.43 -11.70
C TYR A 258 5.68 -15.57 -12.52
N LEU A 259 6.28 -14.79 -13.41
CA LEU A 259 5.63 -14.03 -14.46
C LEU A 259 6.02 -14.63 -15.82
N ASP A 260 5.01 -14.86 -16.66
CA ASP A 260 5.12 -15.20 -18.07
C ASP A 260 4.19 -14.30 -18.90
N CYS A 261 4.15 -14.47 -20.21
CA CYS A 261 3.20 -13.86 -21.14
C CYS A 261 3.19 -12.32 -21.10
N SER A 262 4.31 -11.73 -20.66
CA SER A 262 4.47 -10.28 -20.65
C SER A 262 5.09 -9.81 -21.96
N ARG A 263 4.94 -8.51 -22.26
CA ARG A 263 5.63 -7.86 -23.38
C ARG A 263 7.07 -7.43 -23.01
N GLN A 264 7.59 -7.91 -21.88
CA GLN A 264 8.93 -7.57 -21.40
C GLN A 264 9.96 -8.46 -22.10
N HIS A 265 11.16 -7.91 -22.27
CA HIS A 265 12.29 -8.67 -22.76
C HIS A 265 13.12 -9.17 -21.57
N TYR A 266 13.09 -10.48 -21.32
CA TYR A 266 13.85 -11.09 -20.24
C TYR A 266 15.29 -11.34 -20.65
N LEU A 267 16.21 -10.86 -19.83
CA LEU A 267 17.65 -10.99 -20.06
C LEU A 267 18.16 -12.33 -19.54
N LYS A 268 19.07 -12.93 -20.30
CA LYS A 268 19.75 -14.17 -19.90
C LYS A 268 20.57 -13.99 -18.63
N ASN A 269 20.66 -15.04 -17.85
CA ASN A 269 21.41 -15.17 -16.61
C ASN A 269 20.97 -14.21 -15.50
N ILE A 270 19.70 -13.83 -15.46
CA ILE A 270 19.15 -12.96 -14.41
C ILE A 270 18.27 -13.73 -13.45
N SER A 271 17.40 -14.59 -13.96
CA SER A 271 16.30 -15.20 -13.22
C SER A 271 16.37 -16.71 -13.35
N PHE A 272 16.38 -17.42 -12.22
CA PHE A 272 16.62 -18.84 -12.20
C PHE A 272 15.68 -19.58 -11.26
N ILE A 273 15.41 -20.84 -11.58
CA ILE A 273 14.65 -21.78 -10.74
C ILE A 273 15.45 -23.05 -10.49
N SER A 274 15.14 -23.76 -9.40
CA SER A 274 15.75 -25.04 -9.08
C SER A 274 14.85 -25.89 -8.17
N ALA A 275 14.80 -27.20 -8.44
CA ALA A 275 14.05 -28.14 -7.63
C ALA A 275 14.82 -28.57 -6.38
N ASP A 276 16.16 -28.62 -6.46
CA ASP A 276 17.06 -29.14 -5.43
C ASP A 276 18.00 -28.09 -4.81
N GLY A 277 18.07 -26.90 -5.40
CA GLY A 277 18.97 -25.81 -5.00
C GLY A 277 20.40 -25.95 -5.56
N GLU A 278 20.68 -27.00 -6.35
CA GLU A 278 21.98 -27.30 -6.94
C GLU A 278 21.97 -27.14 -8.47
N ASN A 279 20.93 -27.65 -9.13
CA ASN A 279 20.75 -27.59 -10.58
C ASN A 279 19.80 -26.46 -10.93
N TRP A 280 20.32 -25.43 -11.58
CA TRP A 280 19.61 -24.18 -11.87
C TRP A 280 19.28 -24.03 -13.35
N GLU A 281 18.05 -23.66 -13.64
CA GLU A 281 17.52 -23.40 -14.98
C GLU A 281 17.29 -21.89 -15.15
N ASP A 282 17.62 -21.35 -16.32
CA ASP A 282 17.46 -19.93 -16.64
C ASP A 282 16.07 -19.67 -17.23
N MET A 283 15.24 -18.92 -16.52
CA MET A 283 13.85 -18.65 -16.89
C MET A 283 13.71 -17.85 -18.20
N SER A 284 14.76 -17.18 -18.65
CA SER A 284 14.73 -16.47 -19.92
C SER A 284 14.63 -17.39 -21.13
N GLU A 285 14.97 -18.68 -20.99
CA GLU A 285 14.81 -19.69 -22.06
C GLU A 285 13.34 -19.92 -22.42
N ASP A 286 12.45 -19.80 -21.43
CA ASP A 286 11.00 -19.90 -21.57
C ASP A 286 10.30 -18.54 -21.65
N ASN A 287 11.06 -17.45 -21.76
CA ASN A 287 10.55 -16.08 -21.73
C ASN A 287 9.76 -15.77 -20.44
N GLN A 288 10.33 -16.16 -19.29
CA GLN A 288 9.75 -15.98 -17.96
C GLN A 288 10.72 -15.30 -17.00
N THR A 289 10.23 -14.91 -15.83
CA THR A 289 11.04 -14.49 -14.69
C THR A 289 10.34 -14.82 -13.38
N VAL A 290 11.11 -15.08 -12.33
CA VAL A 290 10.56 -15.29 -10.98
C VAL A 290 10.14 -13.95 -10.36
N CYS A 291 9.07 -13.98 -9.58
CA CYS A 291 8.59 -12.81 -8.84
C CYS A 291 9.40 -12.64 -7.56
N LEU A 292 10.57 -12.05 -7.70
CA LEU A 292 11.47 -11.74 -6.60
C LEU A 292 11.95 -10.30 -6.81
N LYS A 293 11.78 -9.48 -5.77
CA LYS A 293 12.17 -8.08 -5.75
C LYS A 293 13.11 -7.80 -4.59
N VAL A 294 13.96 -6.79 -4.74
CA VAL A 294 14.81 -6.29 -3.65
C VAL A 294 14.60 -4.81 -3.50
N TYR A 295 14.41 -4.37 -2.26
CA TYR A 295 14.19 -2.98 -1.92
C TYR A 295 15.36 -2.42 -1.15
N THR A 296 15.66 -1.16 -1.39
CA THR A 296 16.72 -0.43 -0.68
C THR A 296 16.18 0.76 0.10
N VAL A 297 17.00 1.24 1.03
CA VAL A 297 16.86 2.54 1.69
C VAL A 297 18.13 3.36 1.49
N GLU A 298 18.07 4.65 1.82
CA GLU A 298 19.29 5.45 1.90
C GLU A 298 20.23 4.86 2.94
N THR A 299 21.52 4.81 2.62
CA THR A 299 22.54 4.41 3.58
C THR A 299 22.64 5.50 4.63
N THR A 300 22.19 5.23 5.86
CA THR A 300 22.51 6.06 7.00
C THR A 300 23.96 5.80 7.37
N ASP A 301 24.78 6.86 7.39
CA ASP A 301 26.13 6.79 7.95
C ASP A 301 26.02 6.53 9.46
N ASP A 302 25.88 5.27 9.87
CA ASP A 302 26.16 4.86 11.25
C ASP A 302 27.69 4.89 11.46
N ASN A 303 28.23 6.11 11.47
CA ASN A 303 29.52 6.44 12.02
C ASN A 303 29.30 7.12 13.38
N ASP A 304 28.76 6.36 14.33
CA ASP A 304 28.93 6.67 15.75
C ASP A 304 29.48 5.44 16.50
N THR A 305 30.60 4.93 15.99
CA THR A 305 31.60 4.27 16.84
C THR A 305 32.96 4.93 16.57
N ASN A 306 33.32 5.88 17.42
CA ASN A 306 34.69 6.32 17.61
C ASN A 306 35.61 5.11 17.84
N ASP A 307 36.54 4.83 16.93
CA ASP A 307 37.95 4.73 17.33
C ASP A 307 38.96 4.81 16.17
N THR A 308 39.90 5.73 16.36
CA THR A 308 41.27 5.82 15.83
C THR A 308 41.53 6.08 14.34
N ASN A 309 41.91 7.35 14.08
CA ASN A 309 43.04 7.81 13.27
C ASN A 309 43.68 6.82 12.28
N ASP A 310 43.39 7.02 10.99
CA ASP A 310 44.46 7.17 10.01
C ASP A 310 44.01 8.08 8.87
N THR A 311 44.82 9.10 8.58
CA THR A 311 44.57 10.02 7.46
C THR A 311 45.04 9.39 6.16
N PRO A 312 44.24 9.45 5.08
CA PRO A 312 44.85 9.74 3.78
C PRO A 312 44.22 10.93 3.06
N THR A 313 45.14 11.69 2.47
CA THR A 313 45.03 12.85 1.56
C THR A 313 43.91 12.86 0.50
N PRO A 314 43.50 14.07 0.04
CA PRO A 314 42.38 14.26 -0.89
C PRO A 314 42.72 13.75 -2.30
N ARG A 315 41.87 12.89 -2.86
CA ARG A 315 41.91 12.53 -4.28
C ARG A 315 40.58 12.87 -4.96
N HIS A 316 40.71 13.79 -5.91
CA HIS A 316 39.89 14.02 -7.10
C HIS A 316 38.38 13.78 -7.00
N ASN A 317 37.63 14.90 -6.96
CA ASN A 317 36.22 14.95 -7.34
C ASN A 317 36.00 14.26 -8.71
N PRO A 318 35.10 13.26 -8.80
CA PRO A 318 34.71 12.69 -10.07
C PRO A 318 33.90 13.69 -10.91
N VAL A 319 34.23 13.74 -12.20
CA VAL A 319 33.49 14.46 -13.23
C VAL A 319 32.18 13.71 -13.49
N ARG A 320 31.05 14.41 -13.29
CA ARG A 320 29.69 13.93 -13.56
C ARG A 320 29.54 13.51 -15.03
N PRO A 321 29.05 12.29 -15.34
CA PRO A 321 28.69 11.92 -16.72
C PRO A 321 27.54 12.80 -17.22
N LYS A 322 27.58 13.15 -18.51
CA LYS A 322 26.53 13.95 -19.17
C LYS A 322 25.21 13.18 -19.17
N GLU A 323 24.26 13.62 -18.35
CA GLU A 323 22.84 13.28 -18.49
C GLU A 323 22.41 13.53 -19.94
N LYS A 324 21.86 12.51 -20.60
CA LYS A 324 21.09 12.72 -21.81
C LYS A 324 19.81 13.44 -21.38
N ASN A 325 19.70 14.70 -21.81
CA ASN A 325 18.58 15.63 -21.63
C ASN A 325 17.22 14.95 -21.34
N MET A 326 16.93 14.74 -20.06
CA MET A 326 15.56 14.85 -19.56
C MET A 326 15.50 16.28 -19.03
N GLN A 327 14.66 17.13 -19.65
CA GLN A 327 14.54 18.51 -19.24
C GLN A 327 14.02 18.57 -17.80
N THR A 328 14.93 18.79 -16.86
CA THR A 328 14.60 19.32 -15.54
C THR A 328 14.12 20.75 -15.75
N TYR A 329 12.81 20.90 -15.88
CA TYR A 329 12.19 22.20 -15.89
C TYR A 329 12.33 22.81 -14.50
N LYS A 330 13.19 23.83 -14.39
CA LYS A 330 12.97 24.88 -13.39
C LYS A 330 11.62 25.50 -13.73
N THR A 331 10.62 25.25 -12.89
CA THR A 331 9.30 25.85 -12.98
C THR A 331 9.42 27.36 -12.77
N THR A 332 9.54 28.09 -13.89
CA THR A 332 8.96 29.43 -13.97
C THR A 332 7.46 29.29 -13.82
N HIS A 333 6.91 30.00 -12.85
CA HIS A 333 5.50 29.98 -12.46
C HIS A 333 4.54 30.04 -13.66
N SER A 334 3.70 29.01 -13.78
CA SER A 334 2.37 29.13 -14.39
C SER A 334 1.46 28.06 -13.77
N ASP A 335 0.66 28.51 -12.81
CA ASP A 335 -0.59 27.96 -12.29
C ASP A 335 -0.62 26.46 -11.94
N MET A 336 0.12 26.11 -10.87
CA MET A 336 -0.21 24.97 -10.02
C MET A 336 -1.64 25.14 -9.49
N ALA A 337 -2.44 24.06 -9.48
CA ALA A 337 -3.63 24.00 -8.65
C ALA A 337 -3.23 24.42 -7.23
N LYS A 338 -3.80 25.52 -6.74
CA LYS A 338 -3.44 26.05 -5.42
C LYS A 338 -3.83 25.00 -4.39
N ILE A 339 -2.85 24.29 -3.82
CA ILE A 339 -3.04 23.54 -2.57
C ILE A 339 -3.67 24.52 -1.60
N LYS A 340 -4.93 24.27 -1.25
CA LYS A 340 -5.71 25.18 -0.42
C LYS A 340 -5.12 25.10 0.97
N THR A 341 -4.43 26.17 1.36
CA THR A 341 -3.83 26.32 2.68
C THR A 341 -4.82 27.01 3.59
N TYR A 342 -4.88 26.53 4.82
CA TYR A 342 -5.73 27.06 5.88
C TYR A 342 -4.84 27.67 6.94
N THR A 343 -5.33 28.75 7.52
CA THR A 343 -4.73 29.38 8.69
C THR A 343 -5.50 28.92 9.92
N ILE A 344 -4.76 28.47 10.93
CA ILE A 344 -5.30 28.24 12.27
C ILE A 344 -4.90 29.43 13.12
N ARG A 345 -5.92 30.07 13.71
CA ARG A 345 -5.75 31.22 14.61
C ARG A 345 -6.29 30.90 15.98
N LEU A 346 -5.68 31.49 17.01
CA LEU A 346 -6.28 31.48 18.33
C LEU A 346 -7.40 32.52 18.39
N VAL A 347 -8.57 32.16 18.89
CA VAL A 347 -9.74 33.07 18.91
C VAL A 347 -9.55 34.24 19.87
N ASN A 348 -8.78 34.04 20.95
CA ASN A 348 -8.56 35.02 22.01
C ASN A 348 -7.83 36.28 21.53
N ASP A 349 -6.83 36.15 20.64
CA ASP A 349 -5.97 37.25 20.21
C ASP A 349 -5.76 37.30 18.68
N ASN A 350 -6.40 36.40 17.94
CA ASN A 350 -6.36 36.28 16.49
C ASN A 350 -4.95 35.97 15.93
N THR A 351 -4.04 35.48 16.76
CA THR A 351 -2.68 35.09 16.39
C THR A 351 -2.72 33.88 15.45
N ILE A 352 -2.01 33.98 14.32
CA ILE A 352 -1.80 32.84 13.42
C ILE A 352 -0.76 31.91 14.07
N VAL A 353 -1.18 30.71 14.44
CA VAL A 353 -0.30 29.70 15.03
C VAL A 353 0.22 28.71 14.00
N TYR A 354 -0.55 28.51 12.91
CA TYR A 354 -0.18 27.57 11.88
C TYR A 354 -0.80 27.93 10.53
N THR A 355 -0.08 27.61 9.45
CA THR A 355 -0.58 27.68 8.07
C THR A 355 -0.19 26.39 7.38
N GLY A 356 -1.18 25.62 6.90
CA GLY A 356 -0.95 24.34 6.24
C GLY A 356 -2.22 23.76 5.65
N ASN A 357 -2.11 22.57 5.06
CA ASN A 357 -3.23 21.84 4.45
C ASN A 357 -3.89 20.84 5.41
N ALA A 358 -3.24 20.49 6.52
CA ALA A 358 -3.73 19.57 7.55
C ALA A 358 -3.32 20.04 8.96
N LEU A 359 -4.04 19.60 9.99
CA LEU A 359 -3.63 19.78 11.38
C LEU A 359 -2.60 18.70 11.71
N THR A 360 -1.35 19.10 11.95
CA THR A 360 -0.26 18.19 12.36
C THR A 360 0.01 18.27 13.86
N LEU A 361 0.83 17.36 14.38
CA LEU A 361 1.34 17.43 15.75
C LEU A 361 2.10 18.73 16.01
N GLU A 362 2.86 19.23 15.02
CA GLU A 362 3.49 20.56 15.09
C GLU A 362 2.45 21.68 15.24
N ALA A 363 1.38 21.66 14.44
CA ALA A 363 0.31 22.64 14.55
C ALA A 363 -0.34 22.59 15.94
N LEU A 364 -0.56 21.39 16.48
CA LEU A 364 -1.13 21.19 17.81
C LEU A 364 -0.20 21.72 18.91
N ASN A 365 1.10 21.43 18.82
CA ASN A 365 2.11 21.97 19.73
C ASN A 365 2.09 23.50 19.73
N ARG A 366 1.93 24.14 18.57
CA ARG A 366 1.84 25.60 18.43
C ARG A 366 0.52 26.20 18.92
N ILE A 367 -0.60 25.48 18.82
CA ILE A 367 -1.89 25.93 19.35
C ILE A 367 -1.85 26.05 20.87
N PHE A 368 -1.19 25.08 21.54
CA PHE A 368 -1.15 25.00 23.00
C PHE A 368 0.14 25.53 23.63
N ASP A 369 1.16 25.82 22.83
CA ASP A 369 2.53 26.14 23.29
C ASP A 369 3.10 25.05 24.22
N LEU A 370 2.90 23.79 23.82
CA LEU A 370 3.29 22.59 24.57
C LEU A 370 3.91 21.55 23.65
N ASN A 371 4.64 20.59 24.23
CA ASN A 371 5.16 19.46 23.48
C ASN A 371 4.33 18.20 23.76
N PHE A 372 3.62 17.72 22.74
CA PHE A 372 2.86 16.48 22.79
C PHE A 372 3.56 15.29 22.11
N THR A 373 4.89 15.31 21.95
CA THR A 373 5.65 14.13 21.47
C THR A 373 5.82 13.09 22.57
N ARG A 374 5.94 11.82 22.16
CA ARG A 374 6.23 10.67 23.04
C ARG A 374 5.22 10.52 24.19
N GLY A 375 3.95 10.35 23.83
CA GLY A 375 2.89 10.03 24.79
C GLY A 375 1.60 9.62 24.08
N HIS A 376 0.59 9.22 24.84
CA HIS A 376 -0.72 8.89 24.28
C HIS A 376 -1.57 10.16 24.14
N LEU A 377 -2.04 10.44 22.93
CA LEU A 377 -2.70 11.69 22.56
C LEU A 377 -4.11 11.42 22.04
N LEU A 378 -5.09 12.06 22.67
CA LEU A 378 -6.45 12.16 22.15
C LEU A 378 -6.77 13.62 21.78
N VAL A 379 -7.28 13.83 20.57
CA VAL A 379 -7.68 15.17 20.09
C VAL A 379 -9.16 15.17 19.75
N TYR A 380 -9.87 16.16 20.28
CA TYR A 380 -11.27 16.40 20.03
C TYR A 380 -11.47 17.78 19.41
N LEU A 381 -12.43 17.89 18.49
CA LEU A 381 -12.91 19.15 17.95
C LEU A 381 -14.42 19.21 18.15
N ASP A 382 -14.91 20.25 18.83
CA ASP A 382 -16.31 20.40 19.24
C ASP A 382 -16.91 19.16 19.93
N GLY A 383 -16.08 18.46 20.71
CA GLY A 383 -16.45 17.24 21.43
C GLY A 383 -16.43 15.96 20.61
N VAL A 384 -16.16 16.01 19.30
CA VAL A 384 -15.96 14.84 18.45
C VAL A 384 -14.51 14.38 18.53
N LEU A 385 -14.27 13.10 18.82
CA LEU A 385 -12.92 12.52 18.83
C LEU A 385 -12.40 12.41 17.39
N LEU A 386 -11.27 13.05 17.10
CA LEU A 386 -10.64 13.05 15.78
C LEU A 386 -9.39 12.18 15.72
N PHE A 387 -8.68 12.04 16.84
CA PHE A 387 -7.41 11.35 16.90
C PHE A 387 -7.24 10.66 18.24
N ASN A 388 -6.71 9.43 18.24
CA ASN A 388 -6.44 8.63 19.43
C ASN A 388 -5.29 7.66 19.16
N ASP A 389 -4.05 8.08 19.42
CA ASP A 389 -2.87 7.24 19.20
C ASP A 389 -1.68 7.71 20.05
N THR A 390 -0.59 6.94 20.03
CA THR A 390 0.69 7.30 20.64
C THR A 390 1.51 8.16 19.67
N THR A 391 1.98 9.31 20.14
CA THR A 391 2.86 10.20 19.37
C THR A 391 4.31 9.78 19.51
N THR A 392 5.10 10.01 18.46
CA THR A 392 6.56 9.85 18.46
C THR A 392 7.24 11.22 18.46
N ASP A 393 8.54 11.27 18.17
CA ASP A 393 9.27 12.53 17.94
C ASP A 393 8.97 13.16 16.56
N ASP A 394 8.20 12.49 15.71
CA ASP A 394 7.77 13.03 14.41
C ASP A 394 6.63 14.04 14.56
N VAL A 395 6.98 15.33 14.60
CA VAL A 395 6.02 16.43 14.66
C VAL A 395 5.22 16.64 13.36
N THR A 396 5.59 15.97 12.27
CA THR A 396 4.86 16.05 10.99
C THR A 396 3.64 15.13 10.94
N MET A 397 3.47 14.28 11.97
CA MET A 397 2.31 13.40 12.13
C MET A 397 1.00 14.16 11.94
N VAL A 398 0.16 13.68 11.02
CA VAL A 398 -1.13 14.29 10.71
C VAL A 398 -2.16 13.84 11.75
N ILE A 399 -2.81 14.82 12.39
CA ILE A 399 -3.88 14.65 13.37
C ILE A 399 -5.25 14.73 12.69
N LEU A 400 -5.41 15.65 11.74
CA LEU A 400 -6.65 15.82 10.99
C LEU A 400 -6.36 16.33 9.57
N GLU A 401 -6.84 15.58 8.58
CA GLU A 401 -6.91 15.99 7.18
C GLU A 401 -8.22 16.74 6.87
N LEU A 402 -8.30 17.37 5.70
CA LEU A 402 -9.52 18.01 5.17
C LEU A 402 -10.04 19.18 6.03
N LEU A 403 -9.15 20.14 6.32
CA LEU A 403 -9.48 21.34 7.11
C LEU A 403 -10.60 22.21 6.50
N ASP A 404 -10.91 22.10 5.20
CA ASP A 404 -12.06 22.78 4.58
C ASP A 404 -13.38 22.42 5.26
N LYS A 405 -13.54 21.16 5.68
CA LYS A 405 -14.78 20.69 6.31
C LYS A 405 -15.02 21.29 7.69
N TYR A 406 -14.00 21.92 8.26
CA TYR A 406 -13.98 22.51 9.60
C TYR A 406 -13.66 24.01 9.54
N SER A 407 -14.17 24.71 8.50
CA SER A 407 -14.03 26.16 8.42
C SER A 407 -14.90 26.84 9.47
N GLY A 408 -14.32 27.71 10.30
CA GLY A 408 -15.04 28.39 11.36
C GLY A 408 -14.35 28.32 12.72
N GLU A 409 -15.08 28.77 13.74
CA GLU A 409 -14.62 28.75 15.12
C GLU A 409 -14.96 27.40 15.75
N HIS A 410 -13.97 26.79 16.41
CA HIS A 410 -14.08 25.45 17.01
C HIS A 410 -13.39 25.41 18.38
N GLU A 411 -13.94 24.64 19.31
CA GLU A 411 -13.23 24.25 20.54
C GLU A 411 -12.36 23.02 20.22
N ILE A 412 -11.04 23.16 20.31
CA ILE A 412 -10.11 22.02 20.27
C ILE A 412 -9.73 21.63 21.69
N LYS A 413 -9.84 20.33 21.99
CA LYS A 413 -9.46 19.75 23.28
C LYS A 413 -8.44 18.64 23.06
N VAL A 414 -7.39 18.65 23.86
CA VAL A 414 -6.34 17.63 23.90
C VAL A 414 -6.37 16.92 25.25
N VAL A 415 -6.27 15.59 25.23
CA VAL A 415 -5.94 14.78 26.41
C VAL A 415 -4.61 14.10 26.11
N PHE A 416 -3.58 14.38 26.89
CA PHE A 416 -2.24 13.86 26.67
C PHE A 416 -1.76 13.11 27.90
N THR A 417 -1.29 11.88 27.70
CA THR A 417 -0.67 11.05 28.74
C THR A 417 0.81 10.85 28.41
N ASP A 418 1.70 11.37 29.24
CA ASP A 418 3.14 11.28 29.02
C ASP A 418 3.72 9.88 29.34
N ASN A 419 5.02 9.69 29.08
CA ASN A 419 5.72 8.43 29.37
C ASN A 419 5.86 8.12 30.88
N GLU A 420 5.57 9.08 31.74
CA GLU A 420 5.51 8.91 33.20
C GLU A 420 4.09 8.59 33.68
N ASN A 421 3.15 8.40 32.73
CA ASN A 421 1.75 8.06 32.94
C ASN A 421 0.97 9.18 33.66
N HIS A 422 1.40 10.44 33.51
CA HIS A 422 0.64 11.62 33.92
C HIS A 422 -0.26 12.07 32.77
N THR A 423 -1.54 12.27 33.07
CA THR A 423 -2.55 12.70 32.08
C THR A 423 -3.00 14.13 32.36
N ASP A 424 -2.83 15.00 31.37
CA ASP A 424 -3.30 16.38 31.39
C ASP A 424 -4.34 16.65 30.29
N ILE A 425 -5.18 17.65 30.52
CA ILE A 425 -6.26 18.04 29.61
C ILE A 425 -6.13 19.53 29.29
N TYR A 426 -6.09 19.83 27.99
CA TYR A 426 -5.95 21.19 27.47
C TYR A 426 -7.15 21.52 26.56
N LYS A 427 -7.56 22.79 26.56
CA LYS A 427 -8.65 23.30 25.73
C LYS A 427 -8.28 24.66 25.17
N GLN A 428 -8.60 24.89 23.90
CA GLN A 428 -8.40 26.17 23.24
C GLN A 428 -9.48 26.40 22.19
N ASN A 429 -9.87 27.65 21.98
CA ASN A 429 -10.73 28.02 20.87
C ASN A 429 -9.87 28.45 19.68
N ILE A 430 -10.08 27.83 18.53
CA ILE A 430 -9.36 28.09 17.29
C ILE A 430 -10.32 28.53 16.18
N LEU A 431 -9.82 29.36 15.27
CA LEU A 431 -10.50 29.73 14.04
C LEU A 431 -9.72 29.13 12.87
N ILE A 432 -10.36 28.27 12.09
CA ILE A 432 -9.81 27.67 10.87
C ILE A 432 -10.39 28.45 9.69
N GLY A 433 -9.53 29.09 8.90
CA GLY A 433 -9.95 29.97 7.80
C GLY A 433 -8.98 30.12 6.65
#